data_AF-A0A0F9VJB9-F1
#
_entry.id   AF-A0A0F9VJB9-F1
#
_cell.length_a   1.000
_cell.length_b   1.000
_cell.length_c   1.000
_cell.angle_alpha   90.00
_cell.angle_beta   90.00
_cell.angle_gamma   90.00
#
_symmetry.space_group_name_H-M   'P 1'
#
loop_
_entity.id
_entity.type
_entity.pdbx_description
1 polymer ?
#
loop_
_entity_poly.entity_id
_entity_poly.type
_entity_poly.pdbx_seq_one_letter_code
_entity_poly.pdbx_strand_id
1 'polypeptide(L)'
;MRKSHFIILVLVIALVLFDIDPMYAGPGGTVVKAIFKTWWGKILMSIIGIILLPLTIYVYFREYIAINKCKKELLILGKRNRDFAWLNLDKNVRHIFSRVYIAWNNQDLKEASSYISHWYWQNQQLVHLDEWKKENLKNVCKVDGIKSVKPLYLEITDDENLEGSRIAFLITANIMDYLKNKDTNKIVQGSSKFDDEEKIWIMEYTDGNWVLDDIQDGQLSLAFAKTKNVIPTNLVPVQ
;
A
#
# COMPACT_ATOMS: atom_id res chain seq x y z
N MET A 1 44.57 -22.60 -21.36
CA MET A 1 44.61 -22.93 -19.91
C MET A 1 44.66 -24.45 -19.77
N ARG A 2 45.71 -24.99 -19.11
CA ARG A 2 45.87 -26.44 -18.90
C ARG A 2 44.65 -27.03 -18.19
N LYS A 3 44.19 -28.22 -18.60
CA LYS A 3 43.04 -28.94 -18.01
C LYS A 3 43.09 -29.02 -16.47
N SER A 4 44.29 -28.99 -15.87
CA SER A 4 44.48 -28.95 -14.42
C SER A 4 43.88 -27.69 -13.76
N HIS A 5 43.94 -26.52 -14.40
CA HIS A 5 43.38 -25.29 -13.82
C HIS A 5 41.85 -25.29 -13.84
N PHE A 6 41.24 -25.94 -14.84
CA PHE A 6 39.79 -26.11 -14.88
C PHE A 6 39.30 -27.09 -13.81
N ILE A 7 40.03 -28.19 -13.60
CA ILE A 7 39.72 -29.17 -12.55
C ILE A 7 39.88 -28.55 -11.15
N ILE A 8 40.93 -27.75 -10.93
CA ILE A 8 41.11 -27.02 -9.67
C ILE A 8 39.99 -26.00 -9.44
N LEU A 9 39.59 -25.26 -10.49
CA LEU A 9 38.47 -24.32 -10.39
C LEU A 9 37.16 -25.04 -10.03
N VAL A 10 36.87 -26.17 -10.66
CA VAL A 10 35.68 -26.98 -10.38
C VAL A 10 35.73 -27.58 -8.97
N LEU A 11 36.89 -28.04 -8.52
CA LEU A 11 37.08 -28.55 -7.16
C LEU A 11 36.91 -27.45 -6.11
N VAL A 12 37.44 -26.25 -6.35
CA VAL A 12 37.26 -25.10 -5.45
C VAL A 12 35.80 -24.68 -5.41
N ILE A 13 35.10 -24.63 -6.55
CA ILE A 13 33.66 -24.34 -6.61
C ILE A 13 32.86 -25.42 -5.88
N ALA A 14 33.18 -26.70 -6.08
CA ALA A 14 32.51 -27.80 -5.39
C ALA A 14 32.74 -27.73 -3.87
N LEU A 15 33.98 -27.51 -3.43
CA LEU A 15 34.32 -27.45 -2.01
C LEU A 15 33.67 -26.24 -1.32
N VAL A 16 33.52 -25.12 -2.04
CA VAL A 16 32.75 -23.94 -1.59
C VAL A 16 31.24 -24.21 -1.55
N LEU A 17 30.70 -25.00 -2.48
CA LEU A 17 29.28 -25.37 -2.51
C LEU A 17 28.90 -26.47 -1.51
N PHE A 18 29.87 -27.25 -1.02
CA PHE A 18 29.65 -28.30 -0.02
C PHE A 18 29.89 -27.85 1.43
N ASP A 19 30.44 -26.64 1.64
CA ASP A 19 30.60 -26.03 2.96
C ASP A 19 29.36 -25.21 3.35
N ILE A 20 28.18 -25.81 3.15
CA ILE A 20 26.89 -25.24 3.55
C ILE A 20 26.49 -25.95 4.84
N ASP A 21 26.68 -25.28 5.98
CA ASP A 21 26.15 -25.74 7.25
C ASP A 21 24.65 -26.05 7.10
N PRO A 22 24.18 -27.23 7.55
CA PRO A 22 22.77 -27.58 7.46
C PRO A 22 21.93 -26.62 8.32
N MET A 23 21.31 -25.64 7.67
CA MET A 23 20.45 -24.67 8.32
C MET A 23 19.01 -25.20 8.41
N TYR A 24 18.60 -25.57 9.63
CA TYR A 24 17.22 -25.93 9.94
C TYR A 24 16.32 -24.68 10.00
N ALA A 25 15.20 -24.71 9.27
CA ALA A 25 14.20 -23.65 9.29
C ALA A 25 13.43 -23.65 10.63
N GLY A 26 13.75 -22.68 11.50
CA GLY A 26 12.97 -22.38 12.71
C GLY A 26 11.89 -21.31 12.48
N PRO A 27 10.86 -21.22 13.34
CA PRO A 27 9.80 -20.22 13.22
C PRO A 27 10.36 -18.79 13.39
N GLY A 28 9.84 -17.83 12.63
CA GLY A 28 10.16 -16.40 12.78
C GLY A 28 11.23 -15.84 11.83
N GLY A 29 11.37 -16.37 10.61
CA GLY A 29 12.29 -15.82 9.61
C GLY A 29 13.77 -16.02 9.94
N THR A 30 14.07 -17.01 10.80
CA THR A 30 15.43 -17.38 11.24
C THR A 30 16.33 -17.73 10.06
N VAL A 31 15.76 -18.30 8.99
CA VAL A 31 16.45 -18.58 7.72
C VAL A 31 16.95 -17.27 7.07
N VAL A 32 16.07 -16.28 6.93
CA VAL A 32 16.42 -14.96 6.36
C VAL A 32 17.50 -14.28 7.22
N LYS A 33 17.32 -14.25 8.55
CA LYS A 33 18.31 -13.65 9.47
C LYS A 33 19.67 -14.34 9.43
N ALA A 34 19.72 -15.65 9.21
CA ALA A 34 20.97 -16.39 9.10
C ALA A 34 21.66 -16.19 7.74
N ILE A 35 20.90 -16.06 6.64
CA ILE A 35 21.42 -15.64 5.33
C ILE A 35 22.11 -14.28 5.43
N PHE A 36 21.54 -13.31 6.15
CA PHE A 36 22.18 -12.00 6.36
C PHE A 36 23.48 -12.04 7.20
N LYS A 37 23.69 -13.10 7.97
CA LYS A 37 24.89 -13.24 8.83
C LYS A 37 26.08 -13.87 8.11
N THR A 38 25.84 -14.76 7.14
CA THR A 38 26.92 -15.47 6.44
C THR A 38 27.60 -14.58 5.40
N TRP A 39 28.89 -14.79 5.16
CA TRP A 39 29.64 -14.03 4.15
C TRP A 39 29.06 -14.25 2.74
N TRP A 40 28.75 -15.50 2.39
CA TRP A 40 28.10 -15.87 1.12
C TRP A 40 26.69 -15.31 0.97
N GLY A 41 25.89 -15.30 2.05
CA GLY A 41 24.55 -14.73 2.01
C GLY A 41 24.57 -13.21 1.80
N LYS A 42 25.56 -12.49 2.36
CA LYS A 42 25.78 -11.06 2.06
C LYS A 42 26.14 -10.81 0.59
N ILE A 43 27.00 -11.66 0.00
CA ILE A 43 27.35 -11.58 -1.43
C ILE A 43 26.13 -11.81 -2.31
N LEU A 44 25.36 -12.88 -2.03
CA LEU A 44 24.13 -13.20 -2.75
C LEU A 44 23.11 -12.05 -2.67
N MET A 45 22.86 -11.51 -1.47
CA MET A 45 21.96 -10.38 -1.27
C MET A 45 22.44 -9.11 -1.98
N SER A 46 23.75 -8.89 -2.05
CA SER A 46 24.32 -7.76 -2.80
C SER A 46 24.09 -7.90 -4.31
N ILE A 47 24.27 -9.11 -4.85
CA ILE A 47 24.00 -9.40 -6.27
C ILE A 47 22.51 -9.21 -6.57
N ILE A 48 21.62 -9.80 -5.76
CA ILE A 48 20.16 -9.63 -5.90
C ILE A 48 19.80 -8.14 -5.80
N GLY A 49 20.38 -7.42 -4.84
CA GLY A 49 20.19 -5.98 -4.67
C GLY A 49 20.58 -5.20 -5.92
N ILE A 50 21.74 -5.47 -6.51
CA ILE A 50 22.19 -4.82 -7.76
C ILE A 50 21.23 -5.11 -8.91
N ILE A 51 20.70 -6.33 -9.00
CA ILE A 51 19.74 -6.71 -10.05
C ILE A 51 18.38 -6.02 -9.85
N LEU A 52 17.88 -5.91 -8.62
CA LEU A 52 16.57 -5.33 -8.31
C LEU A 52 16.60 -3.79 -8.17
N LEU A 53 17.76 -3.19 -7.98
CA LEU A 53 17.91 -1.75 -7.79
C LEU A 53 17.43 -0.93 -9.00
N PRO A 54 17.74 -1.29 -10.26
CA PRO A 54 17.19 -0.60 -11.43
C PRO A 54 15.66 -0.60 -11.46
N LEU A 55 15.03 -1.73 -11.09
CA LEU A 55 13.58 -1.84 -11.03
C LEU A 55 13.01 -0.94 -9.91
N THR A 56 13.63 -0.96 -8.73
CA THR A 56 13.21 -0.13 -7.59
C THR A 56 13.29 1.36 -7.91
N ILE A 57 14.40 1.79 -8.53
CA ILE A 57 14.58 3.18 -8.99
C ILE A 57 13.53 3.54 -10.04
N TYR A 58 13.27 2.63 -10.99
CA TYR A 58 12.24 2.85 -12.01
C TYR A 58 10.85 3.06 -11.39
N VAL A 59 10.45 2.21 -10.43
CA VAL A 59 9.16 2.35 -9.73
C VAL A 59 9.07 3.69 -9.02
N TYR A 60 10.07 4.01 -8.19
CA TYR A 60 10.12 5.26 -7.45
C TYR A 60 10.03 6.48 -8.37
N PHE A 61 10.78 6.47 -9.48
CA PHE A 61 10.79 7.57 -10.44
C PHE A 61 9.44 7.72 -11.16
N ARG A 62 8.80 6.61 -11.53
CA ARG A 62 7.46 6.61 -12.15
C ARG A 62 6.41 7.18 -11.22
N GLU A 63 6.40 6.77 -9.96
CA GLU A 63 5.51 7.32 -8.94
C GLU A 63 5.76 8.80 -8.73
N TYR A 64 7.03 9.22 -8.60
CA TYR A 64 7.38 10.62 -8.44
C TYR A 64 6.84 11.50 -9.58
N ILE A 65 6.95 11.03 -10.84
CA ILE A 65 6.38 11.74 -11.99
C ILE A 65 4.85 11.81 -11.89
N ALA A 66 4.19 10.68 -11.62
CA ALA A 66 2.73 10.61 -11.51
C ALA A 66 2.19 11.55 -10.42
N ILE A 67 2.83 11.55 -9.24
CA ILE A 67 2.47 12.41 -8.11
C ILE A 67 2.58 13.88 -8.48
N ASN A 68 3.70 14.28 -9.09
CA ASN A 68 3.90 15.67 -9.49
C ASN A 68 2.93 16.10 -10.58
N LYS A 69 2.61 15.21 -11.53
CA LYS A 69 1.60 15.46 -12.55
C LYS A 69 0.22 15.66 -11.93
N CYS A 70 -0.22 14.74 -11.08
CA CYS A 70 -1.51 14.83 -10.38
C CYS A 70 -1.60 16.12 -9.57
N LYS A 71 -0.56 16.49 -8.81
CA LYS A 71 -0.57 17.74 -8.03
C LYS A 71 -0.71 18.99 -8.90
N LYS A 72 -0.10 19.01 -10.09
CA LYS A 72 -0.27 20.12 -11.05
C LYS A 72 -1.70 20.21 -11.59
N GLU A 73 -2.31 19.07 -11.91
CA GLU A 73 -3.69 19.01 -12.40
C GLU A 73 -4.69 19.36 -11.30
N LEU A 74 -4.48 18.88 -10.07
CA LEU A 74 -5.27 19.26 -8.90
C LEU A 74 -5.17 20.75 -8.57
N LEU A 75 -4.04 21.40 -8.86
CA LEU A 75 -3.92 22.85 -8.70
C LEU A 75 -4.86 23.61 -9.64
N ILE A 76 -5.07 23.09 -10.85
CA ILE A 76 -6.00 23.66 -11.84
C ILE A 76 -7.44 23.41 -11.40
N LEU A 77 -7.78 22.15 -11.07
CA LEU A 77 -9.12 21.77 -10.60
C LEU A 77 -9.51 22.52 -9.32
N GLY A 78 -8.54 22.71 -8.42
CA GLY A 78 -8.67 23.47 -7.18
C GLY A 78 -9.10 24.93 -7.35
N LYS A 79 -8.89 25.52 -8.54
CA LYS A 79 -9.37 26.88 -8.86
C LYS A 79 -10.87 26.91 -9.14
N ARG A 80 -11.43 25.81 -9.65
CA ARG A 80 -12.86 25.66 -9.95
C ARG A 80 -13.62 25.17 -8.73
N ASN A 81 -13.13 24.12 -8.08
CA ASN A 81 -13.71 23.58 -6.85
C ASN A 81 -12.60 23.43 -5.80
N ARG A 82 -12.76 24.11 -4.66
CA ARG A 82 -11.76 24.11 -3.57
C ARG A 82 -11.57 22.74 -2.94
N ASP A 83 -12.53 21.83 -3.05
CA ASP A 83 -12.41 20.48 -2.50
C ASP A 83 -11.43 19.59 -3.30
N PHE A 84 -11.06 20.02 -4.51
CA PHE A 84 -10.00 19.39 -5.31
C PHE A 84 -8.62 20.01 -5.08
N ALA A 85 -8.53 21.08 -4.29
CA ALA A 85 -7.24 21.67 -3.94
C ALA A 85 -6.43 20.71 -3.07
N TRP A 86 -5.17 20.48 -3.43
CA TRP A 86 -4.31 19.46 -2.79
C TRP A 86 -4.28 19.55 -1.24
N LEU A 87 -4.25 20.76 -0.68
CA LEU A 87 -4.20 20.95 0.77
C LEU A 87 -5.50 20.51 1.47
N ASN A 88 -6.66 20.73 0.83
CA ASN A 88 -7.94 20.27 1.34
C ASN A 88 -8.08 18.75 1.16
N LEU A 89 -7.66 18.21 0.01
CA LEU A 89 -7.62 16.78 -0.25
C LEU A 89 -6.76 16.03 0.75
N ASP A 90 -5.51 16.44 0.97
CA ASP A 90 -4.62 15.77 1.94
C ASP A 90 -5.25 15.76 3.35
N LYS A 91 -5.86 16.87 3.77
CA LYS A 91 -6.57 16.95 5.05
C LYS A 91 -7.78 16.02 5.11
N ASN A 92 -8.62 16.03 4.08
CA ASN A 92 -9.84 15.22 4.01
C ASN A 92 -9.50 13.72 3.98
N VAL A 93 -8.55 13.31 3.15
CA VAL A 93 -8.10 11.92 3.05
C VAL A 93 -7.51 11.44 4.37
N ARG A 94 -6.64 12.23 5.02
CA ARG A 94 -6.10 11.87 6.35
C ARG A 94 -7.20 11.72 7.39
N HIS A 95 -8.18 12.63 7.39
CA HIS A 95 -9.29 12.58 8.32
C HIS A 95 -10.15 11.32 8.08
N ILE A 96 -10.55 11.05 6.83
CA ILE A 96 -11.33 9.87 6.45
C ILE A 96 -10.57 8.59 6.81
N PHE A 97 -9.28 8.53 6.49
CA PHE A 97 -8.40 7.42 6.86
C PHE A 97 -8.47 7.14 8.37
N SER A 98 -8.23 8.15 9.21
CA SER A 98 -8.31 7.98 10.66
C SER A 98 -9.70 7.54 11.15
N ARG A 99 -10.78 8.12 10.62
CA ARG A 99 -12.17 7.78 11.03
C ARG A 99 -12.54 6.35 10.66
N VAL A 100 -12.18 5.90 9.46
CA VAL A 100 -12.43 4.52 9.00
C VAL A 100 -11.70 3.51 9.88
N TYR A 101 -10.42 3.75 10.20
CA TYR A 101 -9.66 2.87 11.09
C TYR A 101 -10.22 2.83 12.53
N ILE A 102 -10.68 3.96 13.06
CA ILE A 102 -11.35 4.01 14.38
C ILE A 102 -12.63 3.16 14.35
N ALA A 103 -13.44 3.30 13.31
CA ALA A 103 -14.68 2.53 13.15
C ALA A 103 -14.41 1.01 13.05
N TRP A 104 -13.38 0.60 12.29
CA TRP A 104 -12.96 -0.80 12.21
C TRP A 104 -12.53 -1.36 13.57
N ASN A 105 -11.73 -0.61 14.33
CA ASN A 105 -11.30 -1.01 15.66
C ASN A 105 -12.48 -1.16 16.65
N ASN A 106 -13.48 -0.30 16.51
CA ASN A 106 -14.69 -0.32 17.34
C ASN A 106 -15.71 -1.38 16.87
N GLN A 107 -15.50 -1.99 15.69
CA GLN A 107 -16.45 -2.87 15.01
C GLN A 107 -17.83 -2.21 14.78
N ASP A 108 -17.86 -0.87 14.76
CA ASP A 108 -19.06 -0.08 14.49
C ASP A 108 -18.83 0.71 13.22
N LEU A 109 -19.20 0.08 12.10
CA LEU A 109 -19.10 0.76 10.84
C LEU A 109 -20.07 1.96 10.78
N LYS A 110 -21.18 2.04 11.54
CA LYS A 110 -22.20 3.09 11.33
C LYS A 110 -21.61 4.49 11.46
N GLU A 111 -20.64 4.64 12.36
CA GLU A 111 -19.87 5.87 12.54
C GLU A 111 -19.04 6.26 11.30
N ALA A 112 -18.59 5.28 10.51
CA ALA A 112 -17.88 5.48 9.25
C ALA A 112 -18.77 5.55 8.01
N SER A 113 -20.09 5.34 8.12
CA SER A 113 -21.00 5.35 6.96
C SER A 113 -21.01 6.67 6.18
N SER A 114 -20.71 7.79 6.84
CA SER A 114 -20.58 9.10 6.19
C SER A 114 -19.23 9.33 5.49
N TYR A 115 -18.27 8.43 5.69
CA TYR A 115 -16.90 8.55 5.17
C TYR A 115 -16.57 7.49 4.11
N ILE A 116 -17.49 6.55 3.86
CA ILE A 116 -17.31 5.46 2.91
C ILE A 116 -18.50 5.39 1.96
N SER A 117 -18.27 4.99 0.72
CA SER A 117 -19.32 4.83 -0.29
C SER A 117 -20.28 3.72 0.12
N HIS A 118 -21.52 3.78 -0.37
CA HIS A 118 -22.51 2.74 -0.13
C HIS A 118 -22.05 1.38 -0.64
N TRP A 119 -21.33 1.37 -1.77
CA TRP A 119 -20.73 0.18 -2.35
C TRP A 119 -19.66 -0.42 -1.44
N TYR A 120 -18.70 0.39 -0.98
CA TYR A 120 -17.63 -0.06 -0.08
C TYR A 120 -18.19 -0.63 1.22
N TRP A 121 -19.18 0.06 1.79
CA TRP A 121 -19.88 -0.40 2.98
C TRP A 121 -20.43 -1.82 2.84
N GLN A 122 -21.20 -2.07 1.77
CA GLN A 122 -21.85 -3.36 1.56
C GLN A 122 -20.82 -4.47 1.41
N ASN A 123 -19.79 -4.24 0.61
CA ASN A 123 -18.72 -5.21 0.40
C ASN A 123 -17.98 -5.54 1.70
N GLN A 124 -17.59 -4.53 2.49
CA GLN A 124 -16.83 -4.76 3.72
C GLN A 124 -17.65 -5.47 4.81
N GLN A 125 -18.94 -5.13 4.94
CA GLN A 125 -19.83 -5.78 5.90
C GLN A 125 -20.04 -7.26 5.56
N LEU A 126 -20.31 -7.56 4.29
CA LEU A 126 -20.65 -8.90 3.82
C LEU A 126 -19.45 -9.85 3.78
N VAL A 127 -18.26 -9.35 3.39
CA VAL A 127 -17.11 -10.22 3.11
C VAL A 127 -16.27 -10.52 4.35
N HIS A 128 -16.16 -9.61 5.31
CA HIS A 128 -15.20 -9.77 6.41
C HIS A 128 -15.82 -9.72 7.79
N LEU A 129 -16.70 -8.75 8.06
CA LEU A 129 -17.20 -8.54 9.42
C LEU A 129 -18.16 -9.61 9.89
N ASP A 130 -19.04 -10.10 9.01
CA ASP A 130 -20.00 -11.14 9.35
C ASP A 130 -19.31 -12.50 9.56
N GLU A 131 -18.27 -12.81 8.79
CA GLU A 131 -17.45 -14.01 8.97
C GLU A 131 -16.67 -13.97 10.28
N TRP A 132 -15.96 -12.87 10.56
CA TRP A 132 -15.23 -12.72 11.83
C TRP A 132 -16.15 -12.77 13.05
N LYS A 133 -17.37 -12.24 12.95
CA LYS A 133 -18.37 -12.37 14.02
C LYS A 133 -18.80 -13.83 14.21
N LYS A 134 -19.04 -14.58 13.13
CA LYS A 134 -19.38 -16.02 13.19
C LYS A 134 -18.27 -16.85 13.82
N GLU A 135 -17.00 -16.52 13.54
CA GLU A 135 -15.82 -17.22 14.08
C GLU A 135 -15.37 -16.73 15.46
N ASN A 136 -16.16 -15.85 16.10
CA ASN A 136 -15.84 -15.23 17.39
C ASN A 136 -14.48 -14.50 17.39
N LEU A 137 -14.13 -13.87 16.28
CA LEU A 137 -12.94 -13.07 16.09
C LEU A 137 -13.23 -11.58 16.36
N LYS A 138 -12.20 -10.89 16.84
CA LYS A 138 -12.16 -9.45 16.99
C LYS A 138 -10.99 -8.91 16.18
N ASN A 139 -11.29 -8.02 15.25
CA ASN A 139 -10.27 -7.18 14.63
C ASN A 139 -9.82 -6.12 15.63
N VAL A 140 -8.51 -5.96 15.76
CA VAL A 140 -7.87 -4.86 16.47
C VAL A 140 -7.01 -4.12 15.48
N CYS A 141 -7.40 -2.88 15.19
CA CYS A 141 -6.72 -2.04 14.23
C CYS A 141 -6.37 -0.70 14.89
N LYS A 142 -5.12 -0.27 14.83
CA LYS A 142 -4.70 1.02 15.39
C LYS A 142 -3.73 1.71 14.44
N VAL A 143 -3.94 3.00 14.26
CA VAL A 143 -3.04 3.87 13.50
C VAL A 143 -2.24 4.71 14.49
N ASP A 144 -0.92 4.58 14.47
CA ASP A 144 -0.02 5.45 15.25
C ASP A 144 0.21 6.78 14.54
N GLY A 145 0.39 6.75 13.22
CA GLY A 145 0.55 7.95 12.42
C GLY A 145 0.52 7.72 10.91
N ILE A 146 0.11 8.74 10.17
CA ILE A 146 0.11 8.75 8.69
C ILE A 146 1.39 9.41 8.19
N LYS A 147 2.29 8.62 7.60
CA LYS A 147 3.59 9.08 7.10
C LYS A 147 3.45 9.87 5.81
N SER A 148 2.66 9.39 4.86
CA SER A 148 2.46 10.09 3.60
C SER A 148 1.12 9.82 2.95
N VAL A 149 0.62 10.81 2.22
CA VAL A 149 -0.53 10.71 1.31
C VAL A 149 -0.08 11.30 -0.02
N LYS A 150 -0.21 10.53 -1.11
CA LYS A 150 0.32 10.89 -2.42
C LYS A 150 -0.73 10.56 -3.49
N PRO A 151 -1.18 11.52 -4.31
CA PRO A 151 -2.11 11.23 -5.40
C PRO A 151 -1.35 10.49 -6.51
N LEU A 152 -1.88 9.36 -6.97
CA LEU A 152 -1.27 8.56 -8.03
C LEU A 152 -2.01 8.67 -9.36
N TYR A 153 -3.33 8.84 -9.32
CA TYR A 153 -4.20 8.82 -10.49
C TYR A 153 -5.45 9.66 -10.26
N LEU A 154 -5.88 10.36 -11.31
CA LEU A 154 -7.10 11.19 -11.33
C LEU A 154 -8.04 10.71 -12.43
N GLU A 155 -9.30 10.55 -12.08
CA GLU A 155 -10.42 10.30 -12.99
C GLU A 155 -11.51 11.33 -12.70
N ILE A 156 -11.55 12.38 -13.50
CA ILE A 156 -12.38 13.55 -13.25
C ILE A 156 -13.58 13.49 -14.20
N THR A 157 -14.77 13.69 -13.67
CA THR A 157 -16.00 13.71 -14.46
C THR A 157 -16.16 15.06 -15.16
N ASP A 158 -16.97 15.09 -16.21
CA ASP A 158 -17.36 16.32 -16.90
C ASP A 158 -18.58 17.01 -16.28
N ASP A 159 -19.11 16.44 -15.19
CA ASP A 159 -20.17 17.00 -14.38
C ASP A 159 -19.82 18.43 -13.90
N GLU A 160 -20.80 19.31 -13.83
CA GLU A 160 -20.58 20.72 -13.51
C GLU A 160 -19.97 20.91 -12.11
N ASN A 161 -20.38 20.05 -11.17
CA ASN A 161 -19.92 20.04 -9.78
C ASN A 161 -18.79 19.02 -9.55
N LEU A 162 -18.37 18.31 -10.60
CA LEU A 162 -17.36 17.25 -10.58
C LEU A 162 -17.80 16.00 -9.78
N GLU A 163 -19.11 15.82 -9.62
CA GLU A 163 -19.69 14.65 -8.93
C GLU A 163 -19.34 13.35 -9.67
N GLY A 164 -19.04 12.30 -8.90
CA GLY A 164 -18.54 11.03 -9.42
C GLY A 164 -17.04 11.02 -9.76
N SER A 165 -16.31 12.11 -9.54
CA SER A 165 -14.85 12.14 -9.75
C SER A 165 -14.15 11.21 -8.75
N ARG A 166 -13.09 10.54 -9.21
CA ARG A 166 -12.31 9.59 -8.41
C ARG A 166 -10.84 9.94 -8.39
N ILE A 167 -10.21 9.73 -7.23
CA ILE A 167 -8.77 9.93 -7.04
C ILE A 167 -8.20 8.75 -6.28
N ALA A 168 -7.13 8.16 -6.81
CA ALA A 168 -6.37 7.14 -6.11
C ALA A 168 -5.20 7.77 -5.34
N PHE A 169 -5.08 7.48 -4.05
CA PHE A 169 -4.01 7.94 -3.18
C PHE A 169 -3.19 6.76 -2.66
N LEU A 170 -1.87 6.82 -2.82
CA LEU A 170 -0.96 5.97 -2.07
C LEU A 170 -0.80 6.56 -0.66
N ILE A 171 -1.18 5.78 0.34
CA ILE A 171 -1.09 6.15 1.75
C ILE A 171 -0.10 5.21 2.43
N THR A 172 0.91 5.79 3.07
CA THR A 172 1.85 5.08 3.94
C THR A 172 1.52 5.46 5.37
N ALA A 173 1.22 4.49 6.24
CA ALA A 173 0.91 4.73 7.64
C ALA A 173 1.53 3.64 8.53
N ASN A 174 1.75 3.99 9.80
CA ASN A 174 2.22 3.06 10.80
C ASN A 174 1.01 2.46 11.53
N ILE A 175 0.77 1.17 11.31
CA ILE A 175 -0.49 0.48 11.65
C ILE A 175 -0.19 -0.79 12.44
N MET A 176 -1.05 -1.08 13.41
CA MET A 176 -1.14 -2.37 14.07
C MET A 176 -2.47 -2.99 13.66
N ASP A 177 -2.44 -4.06 12.88
CA ASP A 177 -3.64 -4.81 12.47
C ASP A 177 -3.48 -6.30 12.78
N TYR A 178 -4.40 -6.82 13.57
CA TYR A 178 -4.47 -8.25 13.85
C TYR A 178 -5.88 -8.70 14.24
N LEU A 179 -6.15 -9.96 13.93
CA LEU A 179 -7.35 -10.67 14.38
C LEU A 179 -7.00 -11.46 15.64
N LYS A 180 -7.83 -11.36 16.67
CA LYS A 180 -7.76 -12.22 17.85
C LYS A 180 -9.06 -12.94 18.13
N ASN A 181 -8.98 -14.17 18.59
CA ASN A 181 -10.14 -14.89 19.09
C ASN A 181 -10.60 -14.30 20.44
N LYS A 182 -11.90 -14.04 20.61
CA LYS A 182 -12.43 -13.34 21.79
C LYS A 182 -12.33 -14.17 23.08
N ASP A 183 -12.47 -15.50 23.00
CA ASP A 183 -12.45 -16.38 24.17
C ASP A 183 -11.03 -16.63 24.67
N THR A 184 -10.12 -16.95 23.74
CA THR A 184 -8.75 -17.36 24.08
C THR A 184 -7.76 -16.20 24.12
N ASN A 185 -8.15 -15.02 23.61
CA ASN A 185 -7.28 -13.87 23.35
C ASN A 185 -6.04 -14.18 22.47
N LYS A 186 -6.00 -15.32 21.80
CA LYS A 186 -4.90 -15.67 20.88
C LYS A 186 -5.04 -14.90 19.58
N ILE A 187 -3.90 -14.41 19.08
CA ILE A 187 -3.79 -13.81 17.75
C ILE A 187 -3.90 -14.94 16.73
N VAL A 188 -4.87 -14.84 15.81
CA VAL A 188 -5.10 -15.82 14.75
C VAL A 188 -4.47 -15.38 13.43
N GLN A 189 -4.37 -14.07 13.20
CA GLN A 189 -3.80 -13.49 11.98
C GLN A 189 -3.26 -12.08 12.27
N GLY A 190 -2.22 -11.67 11.53
CA GLY A 190 -1.62 -10.34 11.66
C GLY A 190 -0.60 -10.23 12.79
N SER A 191 -0.28 -9.01 13.18
CA SER A 191 0.76 -8.70 14.16
C SER A 191 0.26 -7.68 15.17
N SER A 192 0.52 -7.92 16.45
CA SER A 192 0.27 -6.93 17.51
C SER A 192 1.38 -5.86 17.62
N LYS A 193 2.21 -5.73 16.60
CA LYS A 193 3.25 -4.69 16.50
C LYS A 193 2.83 -3.70 15.44
N PHE A 194 3.21 -2.46 15.66
CA PHE A 194 3.12 -1.45 14.63
C PHE A 194 4.15 -1.72 13.54
N ASP A 195 3.72 -1.65 12.29
CA ASP A 195 4.57 -1.72 11.10
C ASP A 195 4.12 -0.69 10.06
N ASP A 196 5.00 -0.38 9.12
CA ASP A 196 4.66 0.48 8.00
C ASP A 196 3.90 -0.30 6.94
N GLU A 197 2.69 0.17 6.64
CA GLU A 197 1.86 -0.38 5.58
C GLU A 197 1.58 0.66 4.51
N GLU A 198 1.60 0.21 3.26
CA GLU A 198 1.26 1.00 2.09
C GLU A 198 0.00 0.43 1.44
N LYS A 199 -1.01 1.29 1.27
CA LYS A 199 -2.28 0.95 0.61
C LYS A 199 -2.67 2.04 -0.37
N ILE A 200 -3.43 1.66 -1.38
CA ILE A 200 -4.03 2.59 -2.33
C ILE A 200 -5.48 2.80 -1.94
N TRP A 201 -5.83 4.02 -1.60
CA TRP A 201 -7.19 4.42 -1.26
C TRP A 201 -7.80 5.15 -2.44
N ILE A 202 -8.88 4.61 -2.97
CA ILE A 202 -9.65 5.23 -4.04
C ILE A 202 -10.79 6.01 -3.39
N MET A 203 -10.77 7.31 -3.58
CA MET A 203 -11.76 8.23 -3.06
C MET A 203 -12.69 8.64 -4.19
N GLU A 204 -13.98 8.71 -3.92
CA GLU A 204 -15.00 9.23 -4.83
C GLU A 204 -15.59 10.52 -4.26
N TYR A 205 -15.85 11.48 -5.14
CA TYR A 205 -16.53 12.72 -4.79
C TYR A 205 -18.03 12.53 -5.03
N THR A 206 -18.80 12.54 -3.95
CA THR A 206 -20.25 12.32 -3.97
C THR A 206 -20.94 13.23 -2.97
N ASP A 207 -22.04 13.85 -3.39
CA ASP A 207 -22.85 14.76 -2.56
C ASP A 207 -21.99 15.87 -1.92
N GLY A 208 -21.07 16.43 -2.70
CA GLY A 208 -20.15 17.49 -2.27
C GLY A 208 -19.07 17.04 -1.27
N ASN A 209 -18.86 15.74 -1.08
CA ASN A 209 -17.89 15.22 -0.12
C ASN A 209 -17.01 14.12 -0.73
N TRP A 210 -15.76 14.03 -0.26
CA TRP A 210 -14.92 12.88 -0.56
C TRP A 210 -15.26 11.73 0.37
N VAL A 211 -15.50 10.54 -0.20
CA VAL A 211 -15.75 9.30 0.53
C VAL A 211 -14.84 8.19 0.01
N LEU A 212 -14.50 7.25 0.87
CA LEU A 212 -13.72 6.06 0.50
C LEU A 212 -14.58 5.12 -0.34
N ASP A 213 -14.16 4.79 -1.56
CA ASP A 213 -14.86 3.87 -2.44
C ASP A 213 -14.19 2.49 -2.55
N ASP A 214 -12.86 2.44 -2.52
CA ASP A 214 -12.13 1.16 -2.62
C ASP A 214 -10.75 1.25 -1.95
N ILE A 215 -10.23 0.09 -1.51
CA ILE A 215 -8.88 -0.06 -0.98
C ILE A 215 -8.17 -1.19 -1.71
N GLN A 216 -7.02 -0.87 -2.29
CA GLN A 216 -6.17 -1.82 -2.98
C GLN A 216 -4.80 -1.93 -2.34
N ASP A 217 -4.08 -2.99 -2.69
CA ASP A 217 -2.74 -3.22 -2.18
C ASP A 217 -1.72 -2.20 -2.72
N GLY A 218 -0.79 -1.74 -1.87
CA GLY A 218 0.26 -0.80 -2.24
C GLY A 218 1.13 -1.28 -3.40
N GLN A 219 1.28 -2.60 -3.60
CA GLN A 219 2.04 -3.17 -4.72
C GLN A 219 1.51 -2.77 -6.10
N LEU A 220 0.25 -2.32 -6.19
CA LEU A 220 -0.35 -1.83 -7.43
C LEU A 220 0.02 -0.37 -7.76
N SER A 221 0.85 0.29 -6.94
CA SER A 221 1.21 1.71 -7.11
C SER A 221 1.79 2.01 -8.50
N LEU A 222 2.63 1.11 -9.02
CA LEU A 222 3.21 1.22 -10.35
C LEU A 222 2.15 1.14 -11.46
N ALA A 223 1.11 0.31 -11.27
CA ALA A 223 0.03 0.19 -12.25
C ALA A 223 -0.71 1.53 -12.35
N PHE A 224 -1.11 2.11 -11.22
CA PHE A 224 -1.73 3.44 -11.17
C PHE A 224 -0.80 4.53 -11.74
N ALA A 225 0.49 4.54 -11.36
CA ALA A 225 1.45 5.53 -11.85
C ALA A 225 1.76 5.42 -13.36
N LYS A 226 1.39 4.30 -14.01
CA LYS A 226 1.46 4.12 -15.47
C LYS A 226 0.17 4.54 -16.18
N THR A 227 -0.97 4.48 -15.49
CA THR A 227 -2.25 4.92 -16.03
C THR A 227 -2.24 6.41 -16.32
N LYS A 228 -2.85 6.80 -17.44
CA LYS A 228 -3.01 8.22 -17.78
C LYS A 228 -4.24 8.75 -17.07
N ASN A 229 -4.08 9.86 -16.36
CA ASN A 229 -5.20 10.61 -15.78
C ASN A 229 -6.26 10.91 -16.85
N VAL A 230 -7.51 10.72 -16.46
CA VAL A 230 -8.69 11.00 -17.28
C VAL A 230 -9.24 12.33 -16.81
N ILE A 231 -9.02 13.38 -17.59
CA ILE A 231 -9.50 14.73 -17.28
C ILE A 231 -10.17 15.31 -18.53
N PRO A 232 -11.44 15.74 -18.44
CA PRO A 232 -12.16 16.38 -19.53
C PRO A 232 -11.42 17.59 -20.09
N THR A 233 -11.43 17.74 -21.42
CA THR A 233 -10.63 18.76 -22.12
C THR A 233 -11.08 20.18 -21.79
N ASN A 234 -12.35 20.37 -21.43
CA ASN A 234 -12.91 21.65 -20.95
C ASN A 234 -12.37 22.08 -19.57
N LEU A 235 -11.73 21.17 -18.82
CA LEU A 235 -11.18 21.43 -17.48
C LEU A 235 -9.66 21.68 -17.49
N VAL A 236 -8.99 21.34 -18.60
CA VAL A 236 -7.55 21.57 -18.75
C VAL A 236 -7.37 22.89 -19.52
N PRO A 237 -6.70 23.91 -18.96
CA PRO A 237 -6.33 25.08 -19.74
C PRO A 237 -5.45 24.62 -20.91
N VAL A 238 -5.79 25.08 -22.11
CA VAL A 238 -5.03 24.82 -23.34
C VAL A 238 -3.55 25.14 -23.05
N GLN A 239 -2.68 24.14 -23.22
CA GLN A 239 -1.24 24.26 -23.04
C GLN A 239 -0.63 25.24 -24.03
#